data_AF-A0A1M5DTB8-F1
#
_entry.id   AF-A0A1M5DTB8-F1
#
_cell.length_a   1.000
_cell.length_b   1.000
_cell.length_c   1.000
_cell.angle_alpha   90.00
_cell.angle_beta   90.00
_cell.angle_gamma   90.00
#
_symmetry.space_group_name_H-M   'P 1'
#
loop_
_entity.id
_entity.type
_entity.pdbx_description
1 polymer ?
#
loop_
_entity_poly.entity_id
_entity_poly.type
_entity_poly.pdbx_seq_one_letter_code
_entity_poly.pdbx_strand_id
1 'polypeptide(L)'
;MINNFLLKEFGDRIRHLRTLENLSQEQLSYKTGFHRTYIGMIERGERNISLTNMAIFAKAFDLTIDELLKFNNSKELLKQYRLKTED
;
A
#
# COMPACT_ATOMS: atom_id res chain seq x y z
N MET A 1 17.20 1.17 4.55
CA MET A 1 16.38 0.55 5.61
C MET A 1 14.93 0.50 5.14
N ILE A 2 14.27 -0.65 5.23
CA ILE A 2 12.83 -0.76 4.95
C ILE A 2 12.08 -0.46 6.24
N ASN A 3 11.07 0.41 6.19
CA ASN A 3 10.21 0.66 7.34
C ASN A 3 8.98 -0.24 7.25
N ASN A 4 8.98 -1.29 8.08
CA ASN A 4 7.89 -2.26 8.10
C ASN A 4 6.57 -1.65 8.59
N PHE A 5 6.60 -0.58 9.38
CA PHE A 5 5.41 0.11 9.85
C PHE A 5 4.72 0.86 8.70
N LEU A 6 5.47 1.55 7.84
CA LEU A 6 4.93 2.16 6.61
C LEU A 6 4.33 1.12 5.65
N LEU A 7 5.03 0.00 5.43
CA LEU A 7 4.52 -1.06 4.57
C LEU A 7 3.23 -1.67 5.14
N LYS A 8 3.14 -1.80 6.46
CA LYS A 8 1.94 -2.31 7.12
C LYS A 8 0.75 -1.34 6.99
N GLU A 9 0.95 -0.05 7.25
CA GLU A 9 -0.08 0.98 7.06
C GLU A 9 -0.60 1.01 5.61
N PHE A 10 0.30 0.95 4.64
CA PHE A 10 -0.08 0.86 3.23
C PHE A 10 -0.87 -0.43 2.94
N GLY A 11 -0.39 -1.58 3.42
CA GLY A 11 -1.08 -2.86 3.24
C GLY A 11 -2.49 -2.88 3.84
N ASP A 12 -2.66 -2.32 5.03
CA ASP A 12 -3.96 -2.23 5.71
C ASP A 12 -4.90 -1.24 5.00
N ARG A 13 -4.37 -0.14 4.44
CA ARG A 13 -5.12 0.78 3.59
C ARG A 13 -5.66 0.09 2.33
N ILE A 14 -4.84 -0.70 1.64
CA ILE A 14 -5.27 -1.49 0.47
C ILE A 14 -6.33 -2.52 0.86
N ARG A 15 -6.12 -3.25 1.97
CA ARG A 15 -7.11 -4.20 2.47
C ARG A 15 -8.45 -3.51 2.76
N HIS A 16 -8.42 -2.36 3.43
CA HIS A 16 -9.61 -1.60 3.78
C HIS A 16 -10.41 -1.18 2.54
N LEU A 17 -9.76 -0.52 1.56
CA LEU A 17 -10.40 -0.12 0.30
C LEU A 17 -10.98 -1.32 -0.45
N ARG A 18 -10.23 -2.42 -0.53
CA ARG A 18 -10.69 -3.67 -1.13
C ARG A 18 -11.96 -4.19 -0.46
N THR A 19 -12.00 -4.23 0.87
CA THR A 19 -13.16 -4.72 1.62
C THR A 19 -14.36 -3.78 1.54
N LEU A 20 -14.14 -2.46 1.45
CA LEU A 20 -15.22 -1.49 1.25
C LEU A 20 -15.93 -1.70 -0.10
N GLU A 21 -15.18 -2.06 -1.14
CA GLU A 21 -15.74 -2.43 -2.45
C GLU A 21 -16.25 -3.89 -2.52
N ASN A 22 -16.24 -4.64 -1.40
CA ASN A 22 -16.62 -6.06 -1.33
C ASN A 22 -15.82 -6.98 -2.27
N LEU A 23 -14.55 -6.66 -2.52
CA LEU A 23 -13.68 -7.44 -3.40
C LEU A 23 -12.90 -8.50 -2.62
N SER A 24 -12.76 -9.70 -3.18
CA SER A 24 -11.74 -10.67 -2.77
C SER A 24 -10.35 -10.24 -3.28
N GLN A 25 -9.28 -10.82 -2.72
CA GLN A 25 -7.93 -10.56 -3.25
C GLN A 25 -7.79 -10.98 -4.72
N GLU A 26 -8.51 -12.03 -5.13
CA GLU A 26 -8.55 -12.48 -6.51
C GLU A 26 -9.27 -11.47 -7.41
N GLN A 27 -10.40 -10.93 -6.98
CA GLN A 27 -11.11 -9.89 -7.75
C GLN A 27 -10.27 -8.61 -7.88
N LEU A 28 -9.58 -8.18 -6.82
CA LEU A 28 -8.64 -7.06 -6.91
C LEU A 28 -7.47 -7.37 -7.84
N SER A 29 -7.01 -8.62 -7.88
CA SER A 29 -5.95 -9.07 -8.79
C SER A 29 -6.37 -8.87 -10.26
N TYR A 30 -7.61 -9.24 -10.62
CA TYR A 30 -8.17 -8.96 -11.95
C TYR A 30 -8.32 -7.46 -12.23
N LYS A 31 -8.81 -6.68 -11.25
CA LYS A 31 -9.00 -5.21 -11.39
C LYS A 31 -7.69 -4.46 -11.65
N THR A 32 -6.59 -4.92 -11.04
CA THR A 32 -5.28 -4.25 -11.07
C THR A 32 -4.29 -4.87 -12.06
N GLY A 33 -4.56 -6.10 -12.53
CA GLY A 33 -3.64 -6.88 -13.36
C GLY A 33 -2.46 -7.50 -12.59
N PHE A 34 -2.42 -7.36 -11.26
CA PHE A 34 -1.40 -8.01 -10.43
C PHE A 34 -1.77 -9.46 -10.10
N HIS A 35 -0.78 -10.30 -9.80
CA HIS A 35 -1.04 -11.64 -9.30
C HIS A 35 -1.68 -11.60 -7.90
N ARG A 36 -2.68 -12.46 -7.63
CA ARG A 36 -3.35 -12.56 -6.32
C ARG A 36 -2.38 -12.67 -5.14
N THR A 37 -1.30 -13.43 -5.29
CA THR A 37 -0.27 -13.56 -4.24
C THR A 37 0.45 -12.24 -3.96
N TYR A 38 0.67 -11.41 -4.98
CA TYR A 38 1.28 -10.08 -4.83
C TYR A 38 0.34 -9.14 -4.06
N ILE A 39 -0.97 -9.16 -4.35
CA ILE A 39 -1.98 -8.47 -3.54
C ILE A 39 -1.88 -8.89 -2.08
N GLY A 40 -1.85 -10.19 -1.80
CA GLY A 40 -1.71 -10.69 -0.44
C GLY A 40 -0.41 -10.26 0.26
N MET A 41 0.71 -10.23 -0.47
CA MET A 41 2.00 -9.76 0.06
C MET A 41 1.96 -8.26 0.40
N ILE A 42 1.33 -7.44 -0.44
CA ILE A 42 1.12 -6.02 -0.16
C ILE A 42 0.30 -5.84 1.11
N GLU A 43 -0.86 -6.52 1.22
CA GLU A 43 -1.74 -6.41 2.38
C GLU A 43 -1.10 -6.89 3.69
N ARG A 44 -0.04 -7.70 3.63
CA ARG A 44 0.74 -8.13 4.80
C ARG A 44 1.97 -7.26 5.08
N GLY A 45 2.24 -6.25 4.23
CA GLY A 45 3.42 -5.38 4.35
C GLY A 45 4.74 -6.06 3.95
N GLU A 46 4.69 -7.16 3.18
CA GLU A 46 5.87 -7.96 2.78
C GLU A 46 6.56 -7.41 1.52
N ARG A 47 5.97 -6.39 0.88
CA ARG A 47 6.48 -5.80 -0.35
C ARG A 47 6.51 -4.29 -0.26
N ASN A 48 7.69 -3.76 -0.58
CA ASN A 48 7.85 -2.34 -0.89
C ASN A 48 7.40 -2.11 -2.34
N ILE A 49 6.18 -1.61 -2.51
CA ILE A 49 5.59 -1.34 -3.81
C ILE A 49 6.26 -0.12 -4.48
N SER A 50 6.42 -0.15 -5.81
CA SER A 50 6.92 1.01 -6.54
C SER A 50 5.85 2.09 -6.67
N LEU A 51 6.29 3.33 -6.90
CA LEU A 51 5.39 4.46 -7.13
C LEU A 51 4.43 4.23 -8.31
N THR A 52 4.92 3.66 -9.41
CA THR A 52 4.11 3.35 -10.60
C THR A 52 3.06 2.30 -10.31
N ASN A 53 3.37 1.29 -9.50
CA ASN A 53 2.39 0.28 -9.12
C ASN A 53 1.36 0.87 -8.16
N MET A 54 1.74 1.77 -7.24
CA MET A 54 0.77 2.51 -6.42
C MET A 54 -0.22 3.30 -7.27
N ALA A 55 0.21 3.91 -8.38
CA ALA A 55 -0.68 4.61 -9.31
C ALA A 55 -1.75 3.69 -9.92
N ILE A 56 -1.42 2.41 -10.16
CA ILE A 56 -2.40 1.41 -10.62
C ILE A 56 -3.46 1.15 -9.55
N PHE A 57 -3.06 1.04 -8.28
CA PHE A 57 -4.02 0.90 -7.17
C PHE A 57 -4.89 2.16 -6.99
N ALA A 58 -4.29 3.35 -7.08
CA ALA A 58 -5.01 4.60 -7.00
C ALA A 58 -6.10 4.67 -8.10
N LYS A 59 -5.71 4.39 -9.35
CA LYS A 59 -6.66 4.26 -10.47
C LYS A 59 -7.71 3.17 -10.24
N ALA A 60 -7.33 2.02 -9.70
CA ALA A 60 -8.25 0.92 -9.47
C ALA A 60 -9.32 1.26 -8.41
N PHE A 61 -9.03 2.15 -7.47
CA PHE A 61 -9.98 2.61 -6.45
C PHE A 61 -10.61 3.98 -6.76
N ASP A 62 -10.37 4.52 -7.97
CA ASP A 62 -10.81 5.87 -8.38
C ASP A 62 -10.34 6.98 -7.42
N LEU A 63 -9.07 6.89 -7.02
CA LEU A 63 -8.39 7.82 -6.13
C LEU A 63 -7.18 8.45 -6.82
N THR A 64 -6.79 9.61 -6.31
CA THR A 64 -5.44 10.15 -6.49
C THR A 64 -4.43 9.38 -5.65
N ILE A 65 -3.13 9.55 -5.94
CA ILE A 65 -2.07 8.89 -5.18
C ILE A 65 -2.02 9.41 -3.73
N ASP A 66 -2.24 10.70 -3.50
CA ASP A 66 -2.24 11.27 -2.15
C ASP A 66 -3.43 10.80 -1.31
N GLU A 67 -4.61 10.61 -1.92
CA GLU A 67 -5.75 9.97 -1.26
C GLU A 67 -5.47 8.50 -0.92
N LEU A 68 -4.80 7.77 -1.82
CA LEU A 68 -4.40 6.38 -1.55
C LEU A 68 -3.44 6.32 -0.34
N LEU A 69 -2.53 7.29 -0.21
CA LEU A 69 -1.49 7.35 0.82
C LEU A 69 -1.92 8.09 2.10
N LYS A 70 -3.20 8.40 2.26
CA LYS A 70 -3.71 9.12 3.44
C LYS A 70 -3.78 8.18 4.67
N PHE A 71 -2.70 8.16 5.45
CA PHE A 71 -2.56 7.38 6.69
C PHE A 71 -2.86 8.22 7.94
N ASN A 72 -3.37 7.58 8.99
CA ASN A 72 -3.77 8.27 10.22
C ASN A 72 -2.56 8.81 11.03
N ASN A 73 -1.34 8.28 10.84
CA ASN A 73 -0.15 8.60 11.63
C ASN A 73 1.12 8.88 10.80
N SER A 74 1.03 9.67 9.73
CA SER A 74 2.14 9.89 8.77
C SER A 74 3.43 10.44 9.36
N LYS A 75 3.35 11.38 10.33
CA LYS A 75 4.55 11.93 11.00
C LYS A 75 5.23 10.94 11.94
N GLU A 76 4.47 10.09 12.62
CA GLU A 76 5.02 9.11 13.56
C GLU A 76 5.76 7.99 12.81
N LEU A 77 5.21 7.55 11.68
CA LEU A 77 5.87 6.59 10.76
C LEU A 77 7.29 7.02 10.40
N LEU A 78 7.49 8.33 10.18
CA LEU A 78 8.74 8.90 9.70
C LEU A 78 9.81 9.02 10.79
N LYS A 79 9.45 9.08 12.08
CA LYS A 79 10.44 9.15 13.17
C LYS A 79 11.36 7.93 13.25
N GLN A 80 10.91 6.79 12.73
CA GLN A 80 11.70 5.56 12.68
C GLN A 80 12.66 5.51 11.48
N TYR A 81 12.54 6.43 10.54
CA TYR A 81 13.48 6.53 9.42
C TYR A 81 14.73 7.29 9.86
N ARG A 82 15.88 6.65 9.66
CA ARG A 82 17.15 7.37 9.57
C ARG A 82 17.29 7.95 8.19
N LEU A 83 17.73 9.20 8.10
CA LEU A 83 18.16 9.76 6.83
C LEU A 83 19.37 8.95 6.34
N LYS A 84 19.52 8.81 5.02
CA LYS A 84 20.66 8.08 4.44
C LYS A 84 22.01 8.73 4.75
N THR A 85 21.99 9.98 5.21
CA THR A 85 23.17 10.75 5.62
C THR A 85 23.51 10.56 7.10
N GLU A 86 22.65 9.88 7.87
CA GLU A 86 22.82 9.60 9.31
C GLU A 86 23.45 8.22 9.55
N ASP A 87 24.38 7.80 8.68
CA ASP A 87 25.20 6.59 8.92
C ASP A 87 25.93 6.68 10.27
#